data_AF-A0A950YK89-F1
#
_entry.id   AF-A0A950YK89-F1
#
_cell.length_a   1.000
_cell.length_b   1.000
_cell.length_c   1.000
_cell.angle_alpha   90.00
_cell.angle_beta   90.00
_cell.angle_gamma   90.00
#
_symmetry.space_group_name_H-M   'P 1'
#
loop_
_entity.id
_entity.type
_entity.pdbx_description
1 polymer ?
#
loop_
_entity_poly.entity_id
_entity_poly.type
_entity_poly.pdbx_seq_one_letter_code
_entity_poly.pdbx_strand_id
1 'polypeptide(L)'
;MSSIRSQCEATLRQNWREGLRQADGVPFAYTRPSPGHYPWQWYWDSCFTAIVWRHFDHNRARRELESLISASRDDGFIGHTIFWDIPLGRRRFTYNVTSSDAPMTASIQPPLLAWAWQIAVGDPSAVPEIGRHYDWLAEHRDLDGDGLIWIVQPDESGLDASPQFDSVWGWRAHGRPGFVPLVRRNRRLGYDLRRIASAGGPVCCEVAMNVLYSLSLMALGRPPLTPTIVERMYDEDTGLFRPLA
;
A
#
# COMPACT_ATOMS: atom_id res chain seq x y z
N MET A 1 13.65 22.10 -27.32
CA MET A 1 13.17 20.83 -26.73
C MET A 1 12.97 21.05 -25.24
N SER A 2 11.85 20.60 -24.66
CA SER A 2 11.63 20.64 -23.21
C SER A 2 12.61 19.69 -22.51
N SER A 3 13.16 20.09 -21.37
CA SER A 3 14.05 19.23 -20.58
C SER A 3 13.26 18.07 -19.94
N ILE A 4 13.92 16.93 -19.66
CA ILE A 4 13.30 15.82 -18.92
C ILE A 4 12.71 16.33 -17.60
N ARG A 5 13.43 17.20 -16.88
CA ARG A 5 12.96 17.81 -15.63
C ARG A 5 11.65 18.57 -15.81
N SER A 6 11.55 19.40 -16.85
CA SER A 6 10.34 20.18 -17.16
C SER A 6 9.16 19.28 -17.56
N GLN A 7 9.42 18.17 -18.25
CA GLN A 7 8.39 17.17 -18.58
C GLN A 7 7.89 16.45 -17.33
N CYS A 8 8.77 16.08 -16.39
CA CYS A 8 8.38 15.49 -15.11
C CYS A 8 7.46 16.44 -14.32
N GLU A 9 7.84 17.72 -14.21
CA GLU A 9 7.02 18.72 -13.50
C GLU A 9 5.65 18.91 -14.16
N ALA A 10 5.62 19.01 -15.50
CA ALA A 10 4.37 19.16 -16.24
C ALA A 10 3.42 17.97 -16.00
N THR A 11 3.94 16.74 -16.02
CA THR A 11 3.17 15.52 -15.72
C THR A 11 2.61 15.54 -14.31
N LEU A 12 3.44 15.88 -13.30
CA LEU A 12 2.98 15.98 -11.92
C LEU A 12 1.86 17.02 -11.75
N ARG A 13 2.03 18.20 -12.34
CA ARG A 13 1.03 19.29 -12.29
C ARG A 13 -0.27 18.90 -12.99
N GLN A 14 -0.19 18.22 -14.14
CA GLN A 14 -1.36 17.74 -14.88
C GLN A 14 -2.16 16.70 -14.09
N ASN A 15 -1.48 15.86 -13.32
CA ASN A 15 -2.09 14.76 -12.58
C ASN A 15 -2.52 15.15 -11.15
N TRP A 16 -2.14 16.32 -10.66
CA TRP A 16 -2.50 16.85 -9.34
C TRP A 16 -4.01 17.09 -9.19
N ARG A 17 -4.59 16.66 -8.08
CA ARG A 17 -5.98 16.87 -7.71
C ARG A 17 -6.04 17.30 -6.26
N GLU A 18 -6.96 18.19 -5.93
CA GLU A 18 -7.21 18.61 -4.56
C GLU A 18 -8.67 19.04 -4.40
N GLY A 19 -9.18 19.00 -3.18
CA GLY A 19 -10.56 19.36 -2.89
C GLY A 19 -10.96 18.97 -1.48
N LEU A 20 -12.28 18.93 -1.25
CA LEU A 20 -12.88 18.44 -0.02
C LEU A 20 -13.70 17.20 -0.33
N ARG A 21 -13.57 16.14 0.49
CA ARG A 21 -14.42 14.96 0.39
C ARG A 21 -15.86 15.36 0.69
N GLN A 22 -16.78 15.05 -0.21
CA GLN A 22 -18.16 15.52 -0.12
C GLN A 22 -18.90 15.02 1.14
N ALA A 23 -18.51 13.86 1.68
CA ALA A 23 -19.21 13.23 2.78
C ALA A 23 -18.95 13.91 4.14
N ASP A 24 -17.75 14.45 4.36
CA ASP A 24 -17.29 14.91 5.68
C ASP A 24 -16.40 16.17 5.64
N GLY A 25 -16.15 16.73 4.46
CA GLY A 25 -15.37 17.95 4.30
C GLY A 25 -13.86 17.76 4.53
N VAL A 26 -13.36 16.53 4.64
CA VAL A 26 -11.92 16.27 4.81
C VAL A 26 -11.17 16.77 3.57
N PRO A 27 -10.17 17.65 3.73
CA PRO A 27 -9.36 18.09 2.60
C PRO A 27 -8.49 16.96 2.08
N PHE A 28 -8.34 16.89 0.76
CA PHE A 28 -7.44 15.96 0.10
C PHE A 28 -6.64 16.68 -0.98
N ALA A 29 -5.45 16.17 -1.25
CA ALA A 29 -4.59 16.57 -2.35
C ALA A 29 -3.68 15.40 -2.74
N TYR A 30 -3.75 14.95 -3.99
CA TYR A 30 -2.98 13.80 -4.46
C TYR A 30 -2.69 13.88 -5.95
N THR A 31 -1.75 13.05 -6.41
CA THR A 31 -1.39 12.93 -7.81
C THR A 31 -1.95 11.62 -8.36
N ARG A 32 -2.77 11.69 -9.40
CA ARG A 32 -3.27 10.49 -10.09
C ARG A 32 -2.11 9.76 -10.76
N PRO A 33 -1.89 8.45 -10.52
CA PRO A 33 -0.83 7.72 -11.22
C PRO A 33 -1.02 7.73 -12.74
N SER A 34 -2.29 7.57 -13.17
CA SER A 34 -2.67 7.67 -14.58
C SER A 34 -4.11 8.15 -14.67
N PRO A 35 -4.39 9.42 -15.06
CA PRO A 35 -5.73 9.99 -15.01
C PRO A 35 -6.84 9.17 -15.70
N GLY A 36 -6.51 8.39 -16.74
CA GLY A 36 -7.48 7.53 -17.44
C GLY A 36 -7.69 6.15 -16.79
N HIS A 37 -6.63 5.53 -16.26
CA HIS A 37 -6.68 4.16 -15.74
C HIS A 37 -6.79 4.12 -14.22
N TYR A 38 -5.99 4.94 -13.54
CA TYR A 38 -5.84 5.04 -12.08
C TYR A 38 -6.20 6.46 -11.61
N PRO A 39 -7.51 6.79 -11.51
CA PRO A 39 -7.95 8.15 -11.25
C PRO A 39 -8.01 8.50 -9.75
N TRP A 40 -7.64 7.58 -8.88
CA TRP A 40 -7.70 7.73 -7.42
C TRP A 40 -6.32 7.92 -6.81
N GLN A 41 -6.28 8.14 -5.49
CA GLN A 41 -5.02 8.13 -4.75
C GLN A 41 -4.62 6.68 -4.46
N TRP A 42 -3.40 6.31 -4.82
CA TRP A 42 -2.81 5.00 -4.53
C TRP A 42 -1.69 5.17 -3.52
N TYR A 43 -1.69 4.34 -2.48
CA TYR A 43 -0.86 4.53 -1.29
C TYR A 43 0.64 4.65 -1.61
N TRP A 44 1.23 3.66 -2.27
CA TRP A 44 2.66 3.66 -2.56
C TRP A 44 3.03 4.65 -3.68
N ASP A 45 2.11 4.93 -4.62
CA ASP A 45 2.32 5.86 -5.72
C ASP A 45 2.44 7.26 -5.14
N SER A 46 1.58 7.61 -4.17
CA SER A 46 1.67 8.86 -3.42
C SER A 46 2.97 8.95 -2.61
N CYS A 47 3.45 7.84 -2.03
CA CYS A 47 4.74 7.80 -1.33
C CYS A 47 5.89 8.17 -2.28
N PHE A 48 5.99 7.53 -3.44
CA PHE A 48 7.02 7.86 -4.44
C PHE A 48 6.81 9.25 -5.04
N THR A 49 5.57 9.64 -5.31
CA THR A 49 5.24 10.93 -5.91
C THR A 49 5.58 12.08 -4.99
N ALA A 50 5.40 11.94 -3.67
CA ALA A 50 5.82 12.95 -2.70
C ALA A 50 7.34 13.19 -2.73
N ILE A 51 8.14 12.12 -2.86
CA ILE A 51 9.60 12.21 -3.02
C ILE A 51 9.95 13.02 -4.27
N VAL A 52 9.25 12.79 -5.39
CA VAL A 52 9.47 13.57 -6.62
C VAL A 52 9.01 15.02 -6.46
N TRP A 53 7.83 15.26 -5.87
CA TRP A 53 7.31 16.62 -5.62
C TRP A 53 8.27 17.47 -4.81
N ARG A 54 9.05 16.89 -3.89
CA ARG A 54 10.10 17.59 -3.13
C ARG A 54 11.07 18.38 -4.02
N HIS A 55 11.30 17.96 -5.26
CA HIS A 55 12.19 18.68 -6.18
C HIS A 55 11.56 19.90 -6.86
N PHE A 56 10.25 20.11 -6.72
CA PHE A 56 9.47 21.14 -7.42
C PHE A 56 8.62 22.00 -6.48
N ASP A 57 7.99 21.40 -5.47
CA ASP A 57 7.06 22.03 -4.53
C ASP A 57 6.96 21.20 -3.23
N HIS A 58 7.65 21.65 -2.18
CA HIS A 58 7.67 20.98 -0.88
C HIS A 58 6.28 20.92 -0.23
N ASN A 59 5.43 21.91 -0.48
CA ASN A 59 4.07 21.93 0.09
C ASN A 59 3.20 20.86 -0.57
N ARG A 60 3.32 20.65 -1.89
CA ARG A 60 2.63 19.53 -2.56
C ARG A 60 3.15 18.18 -2.10
N ALA A 61 4.46 18.03 -1.92
CA ALA A 61 5.06 16.81 -1.38
C ALA A 61 4.44 16.42 -0.03
N ARG A 62 4.32 17.40 0.88
CA ARG A 62 3.70 17.20 2.19
C ARG A 62 2.21 16.89 2.09
N ARG A 63 1.45 17.68 1.32
CA ARG A 63 -0.01 17.50 1.18
C ARG A 63 -0.41 16.15 0.56
N GLU A 64 0.42 15.62 -0.35
CA GLU A 64 0.24 14.29 -0.93
C GLU A 64 0.20 13.20 0.16
N LEU A 65 1.14 13.27 1.13
CA LEU A 65 1.23 12.32 2.24
C LEU A 65 0.22 12.62 3.36
N GLU A 66 -0.05 13.89 3.67
CA GLU A 66 -1.10 14.29 4.62
C GLU A 66 -2.48 13.80 4.20
N SER A 67 -2.73 13.68 2.89
CA SER A 67 -3.98 13.11 2.39
C SER A 67 -4.08 11.61 2.71
N LEU A 68 -3.00 10.84 2.58
CA LEU A 68 -2.99 9.43 3.02
C LEU A 68 -3.33 9.31 4.51
N ILE A 69 -2.72 10.17 5.33
CA ILE A 69 -2.97 10.23 6.77
C ILE A 69 -4.44 10.60 7.06
N SER A 70 -4.99 11.57 6.35
CA SER A 70 -6.38 12.02 6.52
C SER A 70 -7.42 10.96 6.10
N ALA A 71 -7.00 9.93 5.35
CA ALA A 71 -7.83 8.78 5.04
C ALA A 71 -7.77 7.67 6.09
N SER A 72 -6.84 7.73 7.04
CA SER A 72 -6.65 6.71 8.08
C SER A 72 -7.92 6.54 8.90
N ARG A 73 -8.26 5.28 9.20
CA ARG A 73 -9.31 4.96 10.17
C ARG A 73 -8.83 5.24 11.59
N ASP A 74 -9.75 5.24 12.54
CA ASP A 74 -9.44 5.39 13.97
C ASP A 74 -8.45 4.33 14.49
N ASP A 75 -8.47 3.13 13.91
CA ASP A 75 -7.55 2.03 14.24
C ASP A 75 -6.19 2.12 13.55
N GLY A 76 -5.95 3.13 12.71
CA GLY A 76 -4.68 3.34 12.01
C GLY A 76 -4.60 2.69 10.62
N PHE A 77 -5.60 1.91 10.20
CA PHE A 77 -5.59 1.32 8.86
C PHE A 77 -5.64 2.39 7.76
N ILE A 78 -4.83 2.20 6.72
CA ILE A 78 -4.88 2.95 5.46
C ILE A 78 -4.91 1.94 4.32
N GLY A 79 -5.91 2.08 3.44
CA GLY A 79 -6.10 1.20 2.30
C GLY A 79 -5.17 1.53 1.13
N HIS A 80 -4.94 0.52 0.29
CA HIS A 80 -4.22 0.62 -0.98
C HIS A 80 -4.73 1.76 -1.88
N THR A 81 -6.04 1.90 -2.07
CA THR A 81 -6.63 2.97 -2.90
C THR A 81 -7.66 3.77 -2.11
N ILE A 82 -7.60 5.10 -2.18
CA ILE A 82 -8.53 6.02 -1.51
C ILE A 82 -9.42 6.73 -2.55
N PHE A 83 -10.73 6.67 -2.34
CA PHE A 83 -11.75 7.19 -3.25
C PHE A 83 -12.29 8.54 -2.75
N TRP A 84 -11.54 9.62 -2.98
CA TRP A 84 -11.85 10.96 -2.48
C TRP A 84 -13.09 11.62 -3.10
N ASP A 85 -13.11 11.70 -4.43
CA ASP A 85 -14.06 12.51 -5.20
C ASP A 85 -14.77 11.71 -6.29
N ILE A 86 -14.16 10.62 -6.76
CA ILE A 86 -14.71 9.79 -7.81
C ILE A 86 -15.28 8.51 -7.20
N PRO A 87 -16.58 8.23 -7.36
CA PRO A 87 -17.18 7.00 -6.85
C PRO A 87 -16.69 5.78 -7.62
N LEU A 88 -16.60 4.64 -6.94
CA LEU A 88 -16.10 3.39 -7.49
C LEU A 88 -17.02 2.79 -8.58
N GLY A 89 -18.33 3.05 -8.50
CA GLY A 89 -19.31 2.62 -9.50
C GLY A 89 -19.32 1.11 -9.75
N ARG A 90 -19.21 0.69 -11.02
CA ARG A 90 -19.14 -0.73 -11.40
C ARG A 90 -17.77 -1.37 -11.12
N ARG A 91 -16.70 -0.59 -10.95
CA ARG A 91 -15.35 -1.11 -10.65
C ARG A 91 -15.28 -1.81 -9.28
N ARG A 92 -16.31 -1.63 -8.43
CA ARG A 92 -16.41 -2.28 -7.10
C ARG A 92 -16.33 -3.82 -7.13
N PHE A 93 -16.71 -4.45 -8.24
CA PHE A 93 -16.69 -5.91 -8.34
C PHE A 93 -15.27 -6.47 -8.39
N THR A 94 -14.31 -5.69 -8.88
CA THR A 94 -12.91 -6.07 -9.03
C THR A 94 -11.98 -5.39 -8.02
N TYR A 95 -12.47 -4.41 -7.26
CA TYR A 95 -11.70 -3.73 -6.21
C TYR A 95 -11.93 -4.34 -4.83
N ASN A 96 -10.94 -4.18 -3.95
CA ASN A 96 -10.94 -4.77 -2.62
C ASN A 96 -11.75 -3.99 -1.59
N VAL A 97 -13.01 -3.72 -1.90
CA VAL A 97 -13.93 -3.02 -1.00
C VAL A 97 -14.89 -3.99 -0.31
N THR A 98 -15.27 -3.67 0.92
CA THR A 98 -16.23 -4.45 1.73
C THR A 98 -17.66 -3.92 1.61
N SER A 99 -17.85 -2.66 1.20
CA SER A 99 -19.14 -2.02 0.93
C SER A 99 -19.07 -1.14 -0.32
N SER A 100 -20.23 -0.70 -0.82
CA SER A 100 -20.31 0.16 -2.03
C SER A 100 -19.88 1.60 -1.80
N ASP A 101 -19.92 2.05 -0.56
CA ASP A 101 -19.62 3.39 -0.06
C ASP A 101 -18.27 3.44 0.67
N ALA A 102 -17.51 2.33 0.70
CA ALA A 102 -16.21 2.28 1.34
C ALA A 102 -15.32 3.41 0.80
N PRO A 103 -14.73 4.26 1.67
CA PRO A 103 -13.91 5.41 1.23
C PRO A 103 -12.54 4.98 0.70
N MET A 104 -12.16 3.73 0.91
CA MET A 104 -10.92 3.12 0.44
C MET A 104 -11.06 1.60 0.33
N THR A 105 -10.07 0.95 -0.28
CA THR A 105 -9.94 -0.52 -0.24
C THR A 105 -9.61 -1.02 1.17
N ALA A 106 -10.02 -2.24 1.48
CA ALA A 106 -9.71 -2.95 2.72
C ALA A 106 -8.40 -3.76 2.66
N SER A 107 -7.75 -3.78 1.51
CA SER A 107 -6.42 -4.35 1.31
C SER A 107 -5.33 -3.30 1.51
N ILE A 108 -4.14 -3.73 1.95
CA ILE A 108 -2.96 -2.87 2.08
C ILE A 108 -2.16 -2.79 0.76
N GLN A 109 -1.09 -2.01 0.77
CA GLN A 109 -0.03 -1.92 -0.25
C GLN A 109 1.33 -1.80 0.48
N PRO A 110 2.52 -1.94 -0.15
CA PRO A 110 3.77 -1.82 0.59
C PRO A 110 3.87 -0.53 1.42
N PRO A 111 4.08 -0.64 2.76
CA PRO A 111 3.93 0.46 3.70
C PRO A 111 5.15 1.37 3.70
N LEU A 112 5.21 2.26 2.71
CA LEU A 112 6.29 3.23 2.48
C LEU A 112 6.06 4.62 3.08
N LEU A 113 4.93 4.85 3.78
CA LEU A 113 4.56 6.20 4.23
C LEU A 113 5.62 6.85 5.12
N ALA A 114 6.13 6.16 6.15
CA ALA A 114 7.13 6.77 7.04
C ALA A 114 8.45 7.03 6.32
N TRP A 115 8.90 6.10 5.48
CA TRP A 115 10.10 6.26 4.67
C TRP A 115 9.98 7.44 3.68
N ALA A 116 8.86 7.55 2.97
CA ALA A 116 8.59 8.66 2.06
C ALA A 116 8.48 9.99 2.82
N TRP A 117 7.85 10.00 4.00
CA TRP A 117 7.75 11.19 4.85
C TRP A 117 9.13 11.68 5.31
N GLN A 118 10.02 10.76 5.73
CA GLN A 118 11.41 11.06 6.08
C GLN A 118 12.15 11.80 4.97
N ILE A 119 11.99 11.33 3.73
CA ILE A 119 12.68 11.91 2.58
C ILE A 119 12.01 13.22 2.14
N ALA A 120 10.69 13.23 1.99
CA ALA A 120 9.94 14.31 1.37
C ALA A 120 9.65 15.49 2.31
N VAL A 121 9.47 15.23 3.61
CA VAL A 121 8.94 16.20 4.58
C VAL A 121 9.91 16.43 5.74
N GLY A 122 10.33 15.39 6.45
CA GLY A 122 11.12 15.48 7.68
C GLY A 122 10.85 14.33 8.63
N ASP A 123 10.99 14.51 9.93
CA ASP A 123 10.84 13.44 10.91
C ASP A 123 9.41 12.85 10.95
N PRO A 124 9.20 11.57 10.60
CA PRO A 124 7.88 10.93 10.66
C PRO A 124 7.46 10.56 12.09
N SER A 125 8.39 10.47 13.05
CA SER A 125 8.06 10.14 14.45
C SER A 125 7.29 11.27 15.15
N ALA A 126 7.38 12.49 14.61
CA ALA A 126 6.62 13.65 15.05
C ALA A 126 5.14 13.62 14.59
N VAL A 127 4.72 12.61 13.84
CA VAL A 127 3.34 12.45 13.31
C VAL A 127 2.71 11.17 13.86
N PRO A 128 1.95 11.25 14.97
CA PRO A 128 1.40 10.08 15.66
C PRO A 128 0.55 9.16 14.78
N GLU A 129 -0.15 9.71 13.78
CA GLU A 129 -0.97 8.98 12.82
C GLU A 129 -0.13 7.98 12.01
N ILE A 130 1.10 8.36 11.65
CA ILE A 130 2.02 7.46 10.95
C ILE A 130 2.36 6.31 11.91
N GLY A 131 2.77 6.60 13.15
CA GLY A 131 3.02 5.57 14.16
C GLY A 131 1.88 4.57 14.32
N ARG A 132 0.64 5.08 14.47
CA ARG A 132 -0.58 4.24 14.57
C ARG A 132 -0.78 3.35 13.36
N HIS A 133 -0.47 3.81 12.15
CA HIS A 133 -0.56 2.99 10.95
C HIS A 133 0.42 1.79 10.98
N TYR A 134 1.65 2.00 11.45
CA TYR A 134 2.62 0.91 11.57
C TYR A 134 2.33 -0.03 12.75
N ASP A 135 1.67 0.47 13.80
CA ASP A 135 1.15 -0.36 14.89
C ASP A 135 0.00 -1.25 14.40
N TRP A 136 -0.92 -0.70 13.61
CA TRP A 136 -1.99 -1.48 12.98
C TRP A 136 -1.41 -2.61 12.11
N LEU A 137 -0.39 -2.31 11.30
CA LEU A 137 0.28 -3.32 10.46
C LEU A 137 0.91 -4.43 11.31
N ALA A 138 1.66 -4.09 12.36
CA ALA A 138 2.26 -5.07 13.25
C ALA A 138 1.18 -5.95 13.92
N GLU A 139 0.11 -5.34 14.43
CA GLU A 139 -0.96 -6.07 15.11
C GLU A 139 -1.76 -6.97 14.16
N HIS A 140 -2.01 -6.54 12.92
CA HIS A 140 -2.97 -7.20 12.03
C HIS A 140 -2.33 -8.04 10.92
N ARG A 141 -1.04 -7.81 10.62
CA ARG A 141 -0.35 -8.44 9.49
C ARG A 141 0.81 -9.34 9.88
N ASP A 142 1.24 -9.35 11.14
CA ASP A 142 2.16 -10.35 11.66
C ASP A 142 1.40 -11.63 12.04
N LEU A 143 1.60 -12.69 11.23
CA LEU A 143 0.97 -13.99 11.44
C LEU A 143 1.75 -14.86 12.41
N ASP A 144 3.07 -14.77 12.38
CA ASP A 144 3.98 -15.70 13.06
C ASP A 144 4.60 -15.10 14.34
N GLY A 145 4.40 -13.81 14.59
CA GLY A 145 4.95 -13.10 15.74
C GLY A 145 6.45 -12.76 15.59
N ASP A 146 6.98 -12.81 14.36
CA ASP A 146 8.40 -12.55 14.05
C ASP A 146 8.65 -11.12 13.55
N GLY A 147 7.62 -10.28 13.51
CA GLY A 147 7.65 -8.91 13.01
C GLY A 147 7.52 -8.80 11.48
N LEU A 148 7.47 -9.90 10.73
CA LEU A 148 7.24 -9.88 9.30
C LEU A 148 5.74 -9.81 8.98
N ILE A 149 5.38 -9.01 7.99
CA ILE A 149 4.00 -8.83 7.57
C ILE A 149 3.63 -9.73 6.39
N TRP A 150 2.40 -10.22 6.40
CA TRP A 150 1.85 -11.12 5.40
C TRP A 150 0.76 -10.45 4.55
N ILE A 151 0.74 -10.82 3.28
CA ILE A 151 -0.28 -10.41 2.31
C ILE A 151 -1.29 -11.54 2.08
N VAL A 152 -2.54 -11.17 1.83
CA VAL A 152 -3.66 -12.11 1.64
C VAL A 152 -4.03 -12.31 0.17
N GLN A 153 -3.39 -11.55 -0.72
CA GLN A 153 -3.59 -11.59 -2.17
C GLN A 153 -2.43 -10.88 -2.89
N PRO A 154 -2.16 -11.21 -4.17
CA PRO A 154 -0.99 -10.71 -4.89
C PRO A 154 -0.89 -9.18 -5.01
N ASP A 155 -2.01 -8.49 -5.21
CA ASP A 155 -2.07 -7.05 -5.43
C ASP A 155 -1.73 -6.21 -4.19
N GLU A 156 -1.71 -6.81 -2.99
CA GLU A 156 -1.17 -6.14 -1.79
C GLU A 156 0.36 -5.93 -1.85
N SER A 157 1.06 -6.64 -2.74
CA SER A 157 2.50 -6.42 -2.97
C SER A 157 2.80 -5.26 -3.93
N GLY A 158 1.81 -4.79 -4.69
CA GLY A 158 2.03 -3.90 -5.84
C GLY A 158 2.65 -4.59 -7.08
N LEU A 159 2.86 -5.91 -7.03
CA LEU A 159 3.42 -6.73 -8.10
C LEU A 159 2.38 -7.75 -8.61
N ASP A 160 1.15 -7.30 -8.84
CA ASP A 160 -0.07 -8.11 -8.99
C ASP A 160 0.12 -9.41 -9.79
N ALA A 161 0.70 -9.30 -11.00
CA ALA A 161 0.87 -10.40 -11.95
C ALA A 161 2.26 -11.06 -11.90
N SER A 162 3.03 -10.87 -10.83
CA SER A 162 4.35 -11.46 -10.69
C SER A 162 4.29 -12.99 -10.62
N PRO A 163 5.10 -13.71 -11.42
CA PRO A 163 5.16 -15.18 -11.39
C PRO A 163 5.54 -15.77 -10.03
N GLN A 164 6.13 -14.99 -9.12
CA GLN A 164 6.45 -15.45 -7.76
C GLN A 164 5.20 -15.91 -6.98
N PHE A 165 4.02 -15.43 -7.38
CA PHE A 165 2.75 -15.74 -6.73
C PHE A 165 2.05 -16.96 -7.34
N ASP A 166 2.54 -17.50 -8.46
CA ASP A 166 1.92 -18.64 -9.14
C ASP A 166 1.98 -19.91 -8.28
N SER A 167 3.08 -20.16 -7.56
CA SER A 167 3.18 -21.32 -6.65
C SER A 167 2.29 -21.19 -5.41
N VAL A 168 2.07 -19.97 -4.93
CA VAL A 168 1.30 -19.68 -3.71
C VAL A 168 -0.21 -19.72 -3.97
N TRP A 169 -0.67 -19.00 -5.01
CA TRP A 169 -2.09 -18.89 -5.33
C TRP A 169 -2.57 -19.89 -6.39
N GLY A 170 -1.67 -20.46 -7.19
CA GLY A 170 -2.00 -21.43 -8.24
C GLY A 170 -2.99 -20.87 -9.26
N TRP A 171 -4.06 -21.63 -9.53
CA TRP A 171 -5.15 -21.18 -10.42
C TRP A 171 -5.90 -19.93 -9.90
N ARG A 172 -5.63 -19.48 -8.66
CA ARG A 172 -6.17 -18.25 -8.05
C ARG A 172 -5.23 -17.05 -8.18
N ALA A 173 -4.05 -17.19 -8.79
CA ALA A 173 -3.12 -16.09 -9.02
C ALA A 173 -3.74 -15.00 -9.92
N HIS A 174 -3.18 -13.79 -9.87
CA HIS A 174 -3.71 -12.66 -10.65
C HIS A 174 -3.74 -12.98 -12.15
N GLY A 175 -4.80 -12.52 -12.84
CA GLY A 175 -5.02 -12.82 -14.25
C GLY A 175 -5.51 -14.24 -14.55
N ARG A 176 -5.57 -15.15 -13.55
CA ARG A 176 -6.17 -16.48 -13.70
C ARG A 176 -7.65 -16.48 -13.33
N PRO A 177 -8.46 -17.44 -13.84
CA PRO A 177 -9.91 -17.50 -13.56
C PRO A 177 -10.26 -17.57 -12.07
N GLY A 178 -9.38 -18.12 -11.22
CA GLY A 178 -9.59 -18.23 -9.78
C GLY A 178 -9.38 -16.95 -8.98
N PHE A 179 -8.86 -15.89 -9.60
CA PHE A 179 -8.64 -14.63 -8.90
C PHE A 179 -9.97 -13.98 -8.46
N VAL A 180 -10.99 -14.00 -9.32
CA VAL A 180 -12.32 -13.44 -8.98
C VAL A 180 -12.97 -14.14 -7.78
N PRO A 181 -13.05 -15.49 -7.70
CA PRO A 181 -13.56 -16.15 -6.51
C PRO A 181 -12.66 -15.96 -5.27
N LEU A 182 -11.34 -15.83 -5.43
CA LEU A 182 -10.44 -15.46 -4.33
C LEU A 182 -10.82 -14.09 -3.74
N VAL A 183 -10.92 -13.05 -4.57
CA VAL A 183 -11.31 -11.70 -4.15
C VAL A 183 -12.67 -11.73 -3.43
N ARG A 184 -13.65 -12.48 -3.96
CA ARG A 184 -14.96 -12.63 -3.31
C ARG A 184 -14.87 -13.32 -1.95
N ARG A 185 -14.04 -14.35 -1.82
CA ARG A 185 -13.81 -15.06 -0.54
C ARG A 185 -13.14 -14.14 0.47
N ASN A 186 -12.04 -13.48 0.09
CA ASN A 186 -11.31 -12.56 0.96
C ASN A 186 -12.20 -11.38 1.39
N ARG A 187 -13.03 -10.85 0.48
CA ARG A 187 -14.05 -9.83 0.82
C ARG A 187 -15.02 -10.28 1.92
N ARG A 188 -15.52 -11.52 1.86
CA ARG A 188 -16.40 -12.07 2.91
C ARG A 188 -15.69 -12.22 4.26
N LEU A 189 -14.38 -12.42 4.24
CA LEU A 189 -13.54 -12.50 5.44
C LEU A 189 -13.00 -11.12 5.85
N GLY A 190 -13.42 -10.04 5.18
CA GLY A 190 -13.03 -8.68 5.50
C GLY A 190 -11.58 -8.34 5.16
N TYR A 191 -10.91 -9.12 4.30
CA TYR A 191 -9.47 -9.03 4.03
C TYR A 191 -8.60 -9.18 5.29
N ASP A 192 -9.15 -9.78 6.35
CA ASP A 192 -8.46 -10.07 7.60
C ASP A 192 -7.53 -11.27 7.42
N LEU A 193 -6.24 -11.05 7.68
CA LEU A 193 -5.19 -12.05 7.51
C LEU A 193 -5.48 -13.33 8.31
N ARG A 194 -5.78 -13.20 9.60
CA ARG A 194 -5.94 -14.36 10.50
C ARG A 194 -7.18 -15.16 10.15
N ARG A 195 -8.29 -14.51 9.78
CA ARG A 195 -9.49 -15.18 9.28
C ARG A 195 -9.25 -15.89 7.96
N ILE A 196 -8.49 -15.28 7.04
CA ILE A 196 -8.15 -15.90 5.76
C ILE A 196 -7.28 -17.12 5.95
N ALA A 197 -6.22 -17.02 6.77
CA ALA A 197 -5.34 -18.13 7.11
C ALA A 197 -6.10 -19.26 7.82
N SER A 198 -6.89 -18.94 8.85
CA SER A 198 -7.69 -19.94 9.59
C SER A 198 -8.72 -20.67 8.72
N ALA A 199 -9.21 -20.02 7.66
CA ALA A 199 -10.12 -20.63 6.70
C ALA A 199 -9.41 -21.45 5.60
N GLY A 200 -8.10 -21.72 5.73
CA GLY A 200 -7.28 -22.43 4.74
C GLY A 200 -7.00 -21.61 3.48
N GLY A 201 -6.94 -20.28 3.62
CA GLY A 201 -6.64 -19.36 2.53
C GLY A 201 -5.15 -19.24 2.25
N PRO A 202 -4.74 -19.07 0.98
CA PRO A 202 -3.36 -18.73 0.67
C PRO A 202 -3.03 -17.35 1.24
N VAL A 203 -1.87 -17.25 1.88
CA VAL A 203 -1.25 -16.02 2.36
C VAL A 203 0.22 -16.07 1.93
N CYS A 204 0.91 -14.94 1.94
CA CYS A 204 2.32 -14.89 1.55
C CYS A 204 3.08 -13.91 2.44
N CYS A 205 4.20 -14.33 3.00
CA CYS A 205 5.19 -13.44 3.57
C CYS A 205 6.13 -13.02 2.42
N GLU A 206 5.92 -11.82 1.88
CA GLU A 206 6.60 -11.39 0.65
C GLU A 206 7.85 -10.56 0.98
N VAL A 207 8.93 -10.79 0.23
CA VAL A 207 10.26 -10.23 0.51
C VAL A 207 10.26 -8.71 0.34
N ALA A 208 9.82 -8.20 -0.82
CA ALA A 208 9.86 -6.77 -1.10
C ALA A 208 8.97 -5.98 -0.14
N MET A 209 7.78 -6.50 0.17
CA MET A 209 6.84 -6.00 1.16
C MET A 209 7.54 -5.77 2.51
N ASN A 210 8.27 -6.78 2.99
CA ASN A 210 8.97 -6.72 4.27
C ASN A 210 10.22 -5.85 4.26
N VAL A 211 10.93 -5.76 3.12
CA VAL A 211 12.03 -4.79 2.95
C VAL A 211 11.48 -3.35 3.02
N LEU A 212 10.41 -3.05 2.30
CA LEU A 212 9.79 -1.72 2.27
C LEU A 212 9.17 -1.35 3.63
N TYR A 213 8.56 -2.33 4.32
CA TYR A 213 8.12 -2.17 5.70
C TYR A 213 9.28 -1.87 6.66
N SER A 214 10.38 -2.63 6.56
CA SER A 214 11.58 -2.42 7.37
C SER A 214 12.21 -1.05 7.16
N LEU A 215 12.21 -0.51 5.94
CA LEU A 215 12.69 0.86 5.67
C LEU A 215 11.89 1.90 6.44
N SER A 216 10.57 1.72 6.51
CA SER A 216 9.69 2.62 7.24
C SER A 216 9.77 2.43 8.76
N LEU A 217 10.00 1.21 9.24
CA LEU A 217 10.31 0.98 10.66
C LEU A 217 11.57 1.74 11.09
N MET A 218 12.64 1.67 10.29
CA MET A 218 13.85 2.45 10.54
C MET A 218 13.59 3.96 10.50
N ALA A 219 12.74 4.43 9.58
CA ALA A 219 12.35 5.83 9.50
C ALA A 219 11.63 6.33 10.76
N LEU A 220 10.90 5.45 11.44
CA LEU A 220 10.25 5.70 12.74
C LEU A 220 11.18 5.49 13.94
N GLY A 221 12.46 5.19 13.73
CA GLY A 221 13.41 4.86 14.80
C GLY A 221 13.16 3.49 15.45
N ARG A 222 12.42 2.60 14.79
CA ARG A 222 12.17 1.22 15.25
C ARG A 222 13.26 0.28 14.70
N PRO A 223 13.51 -0.88 15.35
CA PRO A 223 14.50 -1.84 14.87
C PRO A 223 14.22 -2.32 13.43
N PRO A 224 15.25 -2.50 12.59
CA PRO A 224 15.08 -3.07 11.27
C PRO A 224 14.78 -4.57 11.33
N LEU A 225 14.11 -5.09 10.31
CA LEU A 225 13.80 -6.51 10.16
C LEU A 225 14.83 -7.25 9.29
N THR A 226 15.93 -6.60 8.91
CA THR A 226 16.98 -7.21 8.07
C THR A 226 17.46 -8.55 8.61
N PRO A 227 17.76 -8.73 9.91
CA PRO A 227 18.16 -10.04 10.43
C PRO A 227 17.08 -11.11 10.23
N THR A 228 15.83 -10.79 10.57
CA THR A 228 14.69 -11.70 10.40
C THR A 228 14.46 -12.07 8.94
N ILE A 229 14.54 -11.10 8.02
CA ILE A 229 14.40 -11.34 6.57
C ILE A 229 15.50 -12.28 6.08
N VAL A 230 16.75 -12.08 6.50
CA VAL A 230 17.86 -12.98 6.13
C VAL A 230 17.62 -14.38 6.68
N GLU A 231 17.31 -14.50 7.97
CA GLU A 231 17.07 -15.79 8.62
C GLU A 231 15.91 -16.57 7.99
N ARG A 232 14.81 -15.89 7.65
CA ARG A 232 13.56 -16.52 7.25
C ARG A 232 13.43 -16.71 5.74
N MET A 233 14.01 -15.82 4.94
CA MET A 233 13.72 -15.75 3.50
C MET A 233 14.95 -15.97 2.62
N TYR A 234 16.17 -15.97 3.15
CA TYR A 234 17.37 -16.23 2.36
C TYR A 234 17.58 -17.74 2.15
N ASP A 235 17.65 -18.17 0.90
CA ASP A 235 17.96 -19.53 0.50
C ASP A 235 19.46 -19.61 0.16
N GLU A 236 20.26 -20.23 1.03
CA GLU A 236 21.72 -20.32 0.88
C GLU A 236 22.15 -21.11 -0.37
N ASP A 237 21.38 -22.14 -0.74
CA ASP A 237 21.70 -23.01 -1.88
C ASP A 237 21.61 -22.25 -3.21
N THR A 238 20.64 -21.33 -3.32
CA THR A 238 20.42 -20.55 -4.54
C THR A 238 20.90 -19.11 -4.46
N GLY A 239 21.24 -18.63 -3.26
CA GLY A 239 21.65 -17.25 -3.02
C GLY A 239 20.54 -16.22 -3.25
N LEU A 240 19.27 -16.65 -3.19
CA LEU A 240 18.11 -15.81 -3.48
C LEU A 240 17.23 -15.65 -2.24
N PHE A 241 16.53 -14.51 -2.16
CA PHE A 241 15.45 -14.35 -1.20
C PHE A 241 14.14 -14.91 -1.78
N ARG A 242 13.39 -15.69 -1.00
CA ARG A 242 12.14 -16.32 -1.40
C ARG A 242 10.99 -15.94 -0.47
N PRO A 243 9.78 -15.72 -1.01
CA PRO A 243 8.61 -15.55 -0.18
C PRO A 243 8.24 -16.84 0.55
N LEU A 244 7.59 -16.69 1.71
CA LEU A 244 7.01 -17.80 2.48
C LEU A 244 5.50 -17.89 2.20
N ALA A 245 4.95 -19.09 2.19
CA ALA A 245 3.55 -19.36 1.82
C ALA A 245 2.89 -20.40 2.73
#